data_AF-A0A5B7ZYY4-F1
#
_entry.id   AF-A0A5B7ZYY4-F1
#
_cell.length_a   1.000
_cell.length_b   1.000
_cell.length_c   1.000
_cell.angle_alpha   90.00
_cell.angle_beta   90.00
_cell.angle_gamma   90.00
#
_symmetry.space_group_name_H-M   'P 1'
#
loop_
_entity.id
_entity.type
_entity.pdbx_description
1 polymer ?
#
loop_
_entity_poly.entity_id
_entity_poly.type
_entity_poly.pdbx_seq_one_letter_code
_entity_poly.pdbx_strand_id
1 'polypeptide(L)'
;MPALPPDLRKALLNLPQKEKDQLLSRLVSQDSVLCEQLTYRLLEGPEALEDRREYLRRQIDDPVRGFHQSPNDLLLIVRQLQARIAYHAKITDDAFGEVDLTVRLLNRVFEHQPQVAAGLLFSNCWPFSASFRRKRQYIEVSHPEAWLA
;
A
#
# COMPACT_ATOMS: atom_id res chain seq x y z
N MET A 1 -18.30 -2.27 14.78
CA MET A 1 -18.02 -3.46 15.60
C MET A 1 -19.19 -3.65 16.56
N PRO A 2 -19.80 -4.83 16.66
CA PRO A 2 -20.87 -5.05 17.63
C PRO A 2 -20.31 -4.82 19.04
N ALA A 3 -20.95 -3.92 19.79
CA ALA A 3 -20.58 -3.68 21.18
C ALA A 3 -20.93 -4.93 21.99
N LEU A 4 -19.95 -5.48 22.70
CA LEU A 4 -20.19 -6.58 23.64
C LEU A 4 -21.10 -6.07 24.76
N PRO A 5 -22.23 -6.73 25.06
CA PRO A 5 -23.10 -6.32 26.15
C PRO A 5 -22.32 -6.33 27.48
N PRO A 6 -22.52 -5.33 28.34
CA PRO A 6 -21.71 -5.13 29.54
C PRO A 6 -21.76 -6.32 30.51
N ASP A 7 -22.88 -7.04 30.53
CA ASP A 7 -23.08 -8.22 31.38
C ASP A 7 -22.26 -9.42 30.89
N LEU A 8 -22.13 -9.59 29.57
CA LEU A 8 -21.30 -10.62 28.97
C LEU A 8 -19.81 -10.35 29.20
N ARG A 9 -19.38 -9.08 29.19
CA ARG A 9 -18.01 -8.69 29.53
C ARG A 9 -17.67 -9.03 31.00
N LYS A 10 -18.60 -8.80 31.93
CA LYS A 10 -18.42 -9.14 33.35
C LYS A 10 -18.39 -10.65 33.58
N ALA A 11 -19.27 -11.40 32.91
CA ALA A 11 -19.27 -12.86 32.99
C ALA A 11 -17.96 -13.47 32.46
N LEU A 12 -17.42 -12.96 31.34
CA LEU A 12 -16.15 -13.40 30.78
C LEU A 12 -14.95 -13.17 31.71
N LEU A 13 -14.95 -12.07 32.48
CA LEU A 13 -13.87 -11.76 33.43
C LEU A 13 -13.90 -12.63 34.69
N ASN A 14 -15.06 -13.16 35.06
CA ASN A 14 -15.26 -14.03 36.21
C ASN A 14 -15.04 -15.52 35.92
N LEU A 15 -14.79 -15.91 34.66
CA LEU A 15 -14.51 -17.30 34.30
C LEU A 15 -13.17 -17.78 34.88
N PRO A 16 -13.05 -19.09 35.20
CA PRO A 16 -11.79 -19.67 35.66
C PRO A 16 -10.72 -19.55 34.57
N GLN A 17 -9.46 -19.38 35.00
CA GLN A 17 -8.33 -19.07 34.12
C GLN A 17 -8.17 -20.07 32.95
N LYS A 18 -8.43 -21.35 33.21
CA LYS A 18 -8.34 -22.42 32.20
C LYS A 18 -9.35 -22.29 31.05
N GLU A 19 -10.58 -21.87 31.34
CA GLU A 19 -11.62 -21.69 30.32
C GLU A 19 -11.40 -20.40 29.51
N LYS A 20 -10.91 -19.36 30.19
CA LYS A 20 -10.50 -18.11 29.57
C LYS A 20 -9.38 -18.32 28.54
N ASP A 21 -8.37 -19.11 28.87
CA ASP A 21 -7.24 -19.39 27.96
C ASP A 21 -7.68 -20.24 26.75
N GLN A 22 -8.62 -21.17 26.94
CA GLN A 22 -9.21 -21.94 25.83
C GLN A 22 -10.06 -21.07 24.90
N LEU A 23 -10.87 -20.17 25.45
CA LEU A 23 -11.65 -19.22 24.64
C LEU A 23 -10.73 -18.24 23.92
N LEU A 24 -9.68 -17.75 24.59
CA LEU A 24 -8.71 -16.83 24.01
C LEU A 24 -7.93 -17.48 22.86
N SER A 25 -7.46 -18.72 23.01
CA SER A 25 -6.79 -19.43 21.92
C SER A 25 -7.71 -19.67 20.72
N ARG A 26 -9.00 -19.98 20.95
CA ARG A 26 -9.99 -20.10 19.87
C ARG A 26 -10.25 -18.76 19.16
N LEU A 27 -10.45 -17.68 19.92
CA LEU A 27 -10.68 -16.34 19.36
C LEU A 27 -9.48 -15.84 18.56
N VAL A 28 -8.27 -16.00 19.12
CA VAL A 28 -7.03 -15.63 18.42
C VAL A 28 -6.83 -16.47 17.16
N SER A 29 -7.18 -17.77 17.19
CA SER A 29 -7.11 -18.61 15.98
C SER A 29 -8.11 -18.24 14.89
N GLN A 30 -9.20 -17.56 15.24
CA GLN A 30 -10.23 -17.13 14.29
C GLN A 30 -9.83 -15.85 13.56
N ASP A 31 -9.17 -14.92 14.24
CA ASP A 31 -8.69 -13.65 13.67
C ASP A 31 -7.21 -13.75 13.26
N SER A 32 -6.95 -14.03 11.98
CA SER A 32 -5.58 -14.15 11.43
C SER A 32 -4.72 -12.91 11.68
N VAL A 33 -5.30 -11.72 11.56
CA VAL A 33 -4.61 -10.44 11.83
C VAL A 33 -4.15 -10.35 13.28
N LEU A 34 -5.02 -10.74 14.23
CA LEU A 34 -4.71 -10.70 15.65
C LEU A 34 -3.64 -11.74 16.00
N CYS A 35 -3.71 -12.92 15.38
CA CYS A 35 -2.70 -13.95 15.51
C CYS A 35 -1.31 -13.47 15.07
N GLU A 36 -1.22 -12.83 13.90
CA GLU A 36 0.05 -12.29 13.39
C GLU A 36 0.56 -11.09 14.21
N GLN A 37 -0.32 -10.21 14.68
CA GLN A 37 0.03 -9.14 15.62
C GLN A 37 0.62 -9.68 16.92
N LEU A 38 -0.01 -10.71 17.50
CA LEU A 38 0.47 -11.35 18.73
C LEU A 38 1.77 -12.12 18.48
N THR A 39 1.90 -12.79 17.33
CA THR A 39 3.13 -13.47 16.90
C THR A 39 4.27 -12.47 16.84
N TYR A 40 4.08 -11.34 16.16
CA TYR A 40 5.08 -10.28 16.08
C TYR A 40 5.46 -9.75 17.46
N ARG A 41 4.46 -9.44 18.30
CA ARG A 41 4.68 -8.84 19.62
C ARG A 41 5.33 -9.79 20.63
N LEU A 42 5.01 -11.08 20.59
CA LEU A 42 5.41 -12.05 21.61
C LEU A 42 6.60 -12.93 21.20
N LEU A 43 6.83 -13.13 19.90
CA LEU A 43 7.82 -14.08 19.39
C LEU A 43 8.96 -13.42 18.60
N GLU A 44 8.67 -12.44 17.75
CA GLU A 44 9.67 -11.89 16.81
C GLU A 44 10.43 -10.67 17.35
N GLY A 45 9.79 -9.85 18.19
CA GLY A 45 10.44 -8.66 18.77
C GLY A 45 10.75 -7.55 17.74
N PRO A 46 11.35 -6.42 18.19
CA PRO A 46 11.54 -5.23 17.35
C PRO A 46 12.62 -5.39 16.27
N GLU A 47 13.51 -6.37 16.39
CA GLU A 47 14.61 -6.59 15.45
C GLU A 47 14.11 -7.18 14.12
N ALA A 48 13.05 -7.99 14.15
CA ALA A 48 12.43 -8.57 12.96
C ALA A 48 11.67 -7.56 12.08
N LEU A 49 11.45 -6.33 12.59
CA LEU A 49 10.78 -5.27 11.84
C LEU A 49 11.58 -4.90 10.57
N GLU A 50 12.89 -4.71 10.71
CA GLU A 50 13.71 -4.25 9.60
C GLU A 50 13.84 -5.36 8.54
N ASP A 51 13.91 -6.64 8.94
CA ASP A 51 13.91 -7.77 8.01
C ASP A 51 12.62 -7.85 7.18
N ARG A 52 11.46 -7.64 7.82
CA ARG A 52 10.18 -7.60 7.11
C ARG A 52 10.08 -6.39 6.19
N ARG A 53 10.61 -5.23 6.62
CA ARG A 53 10.69 -4.04 5.78
C ARG A 53 11.60 -4.26 4.58
N GLU A 54 12.76 -4.90 4.76
CA GLU A 54 13.65 -5.28 3.67
C GLU A 54 12.97 -6.24 2.69
N TYR A 55 12.22 -7.23 3.18
CA TYR A 55 11.47 -8.15 2.33
C TYR A 55 10.45 -7.40 1.46
N LEU A 56 9.70 -6.45 2.04
CA LEU A 56 8.78 -5.60 1.29
C LEU A 56 9.51 -4.68 0.31
N ARG A 57 10.64 -4.09 0.70
CA ARG A 57 11.48 -3.28 -0.19
C ARG A 57 11.91 -4.10 -1.41
N ARG A 58 12.42 -5.32 -1.21
CA ARG A 58 12.80 -6.22 -2.31
C ARG A 58 11.63 -6.54 -3.22
N GLN A 59 10.42 -6.69 -2.69
CA GLN A 59 9.24 -6.94 -3.51
C GLN A 59 8.75 -5.72 -4.30
N ILE A 60 8.96 -4.51 -3.78
CA ILE A 60 8.67 -3.25 -4.47
C ILE A 60 9.74 -2.96 -5.52
N ASP A 61 11.00 -3.24 -5.19
CA ASP A 61 12.16 -3.00 -6.05
C ASP A 61 12.37 -4.11 -7.11
N ASP A 62 11.67 -5.25 -7.03
CA ASP A 62 11.73 -6.33 -8.03
C ASP A 62 11.05 -5.88 -9.34
N PRO A 63 11.82 -5.51 -10.38
CA PRO A 63 11.29 -4.98 -11.64
C PRO A 63 10.73 -6.11 -12.52
N VAL A 64 10.95 -7.38 -12.16
CA VAL A 64 10.74 -8.55 -13.03
C VAL A 64 9.26 -8.98 -13.09
N ARG A 65 8.39 -8.45 -12.21
CA ARG A 65 7.00 -8.94 -12.05
C ARG A 65 5.89 -8.27 -12.86
N GLY A 66 6.17 -7.26 -13.68
CA GLY A 66 5.15 -6.80 -14.63
C GLY A 66 5.08 -5.30 -14.77
N PHE A 67 5.99 -4.77 -15.58
CA PHE A 67 5.70 -3.53 -16.29
C PHE A 67 4.80 -3.89 -17.47
N HIS A 68 3.49 -3.90 -17.20
CA HIS A 68 2.46 -4.26 -18.16
C HIS A 68 2.29 -3.22 -19.26
N GLN A 69 1.79 -3.68 -20.41
CA GLN A 69 1.45 -2.82 -21.54
C GLN A 69 0.17 -2.00 -21.27
N SER A 70 -0.67 -2.44 -20.33
CA SER A 70 -1.96 -1.83 -20.02
C SER A 70 -1.93 -1.03 -18.71
N PRO A 71 -2.51 0.18 -18.69
CA PRO A 71 -2.69 0.96 -17.47
C PRO A 71 -3.47 0.23 -16.36
N ASN A 72 -4.45 -0.60 -16.72
CA ASN A 72 -5.29 -1.29 -15.74
C ASN A 72 -4.51 -2.34 -14.93
N ASP A 73 -3.58 -3.04 -15.58
CA ASP A 73 -2.77 -4.07 -14.92
C ASP A 73 -1.78 -3.43 -13.94
N LEU A 74 -1.21 -2.28 -14.32
CA LEU A 74 -0.38 -1.47 -13.43
C LEU A 74 -1.16 -1.05 -12.18
N LEU A 75 -2.39 -0.55 -12.33
CA LEU A 75 -3.24 -0.20 -11.18
C LEU A 75 -3.56 -1.41 -10.29
N LEU A 76 -3.78 -2.58 -10.88
CA LEU A 76 -4.07 -3.79 -10.12
C LEU A 76 -2.87 -4.17 -9.23
N ILE A 77 -1.66 -4.16 -9.80
CA ILE A 77 -0.43 -4.46 -9.04
C ILE A 77 -0.21 -3.43 -7.95
N VAL A 78 -0.32 -2.14 -8.26
CA VAL A 78 -0.14 -1.07 -7.26
C VAL A 78 -1.13 -1.25 -6.11
N ARG A 79 -2.39 -1.55 -6.39
CA ARG A 79 -3.41 -1.84 -5.36
C ARG A 79 -3.07 -3.06 -4.52
N GLN A 80 -2.59 -4.14 -5.15
CA GLN A 80 -2.18 -5.35 -4.43
C GLN A 80 -0.99 -5.10 -3.51
N LEU A 81 0.03 -4.37 -3.99
CA LEU A 81 1.20 -4.01 -3.18
C LEU A 81 0.83 -3.07 -2.03
N GLN A 82 -0.03 -2.07 -2.29
CA GLN A 82 -0.55 -1.18 -1.25
C GLN A 82 -1.34 -1.92 -0.17
N ALA A 83 -2.19 -2.89 -0.55
CA ALA A 83 -2.91 -3.71 0.42
C ALA A 83 -1.95 -4.51 1.33
N ARG A 84 -0.82 -4.99 0.78
CA ARG A 84 0.20 -5.74 1.53
C ARG A 84 1.02 -4.84 2.46
N ILE A 85 1.35 -3.62 2.03
CA ILE A 85 2.02 -2.62 2.87
C ILE A 85 1.10 -2.23 4.04
N ALA A 86 -0.17 -1.91 3.78
CA ALA A 86 -1.14 -1.56 4.82
C ALA A 86 -1.38 -2.73 5.79
N TYR A 87 -1.38 -3.97 5.28
CA TYR A 87 -1.48 -5.17 6.13
C TYR A 87 -0.28 -5.30 7.07
N HIS A 88 0.94 -5.08 6.57
CA HIS A 88 2.14 -5.05 7.40
C HIS A 88 2.08 -3.93 8.44
N ALA A 89 1.71 -2.71 8.04
CA ALA A 89 1.58 -1.57 8.94
C ALA A 89 0.61 -1.86 10.09
N LYS A 90 -0.50 -2.55 9.79
CA LYS A 90 -1.48 -3.00 10.79
C LYS A 90 -0.90 -4.01 11.76
N ILE A 91 0.04 -4.86 11.35
CA ILE A 91 0.65 -5.88 12.21
C ILE A 91 1.76 -5.30 13.08
N THR A 92 2.59 -4.44 12.50
CA THR A 92 3.80 -3.92 13.16
C THR A 92 3.62 -2.55 13.82
N ASP A 93 2.47 -1.91 13.62
CA ASP A 93 2.16 -0.54 14.07
C ASP A 93 3.18 0.51 13.57
N ASP A 94 3.81 0.24 12.41
CA ASP A 94 4.84 1.08 11.81
C ASP A 94 4.25 2.00 10.74
N ALA A 95 3.69 3.13 11.18
CA ALA A 95 3.14 4.14 10.29
C ALA A 95 4.22 4.84 9.43
N PHE A 96 5.45 4.96 9.95
CA PHE A 96 6.53 5.62 9.20
C PHE A 96 7.02 4.75 8.04
N GLY A 97 7.21 3.45 8.28
CA GLY A 97 7.59 2.50 7.23
C GLY A 97 6.52 2.33 6.16
N GLU A 98 5.24 2.37 6.53
CA GLU A 98 4.15 2.37 5.56
C GLU A 98 4.27 3.51 4.55
N VAL A 99 4.54 4.72 5.05
CA VAL A 99 4.69 5.92 4.21
C VAL A 99 5.95 5.81 3.35
N ASP A 100 7.09 5.41 3.92
CA ASP A 100 8.36 5.21 3.18
C ASP A 100 8.18 4.22 2.01
N LEU A 101 7.59 3.07 2.28
CA LEU A 101 7.35 2.02 1.28
C LEU A 101 6.35 2.47 0.21
N THR A 102 5.32 3.23 0.59
CA THR A 102 4.32 3.77 -0.34
C THR A 102 4.92 4.81 -1.27
N VAL A 103 5.69 5.76 -0.73
CA VAL A 103 6.39 6.78 -1.52
C VAL A 103 7.39 6.10 -2.47
N ARG A 104 8.14 5.11 -1.98
CA ARG A 104 9.05 4.31 -2.81
C ARG A 104 8.32 3.62 -3.96
N LEU A 105 7.19 2.94 -3.68
CA LEU A 105 6.39 2.27 -4.70
C LEU A 105 5.96 3.24 -5.80
N LEU A 106 5.43 4.41 -5.42
CA LEU A 106 4.99 5.42 -6.38
C LEU A 106 6.15 5.94 -7.22
N ASN A 107 7.30 6.23 -6.60
CA ASN A 107 8.50 6.66 -7.33
C ASN A 107 8.95 5.61 -8.35
N ARG A 108 8.98 4.33 -7.98
CA ARG A 108 9.31 3.24 -8.92
C ARG A 108 8.35 3.15 -10.09
N VAL A 109 7.05 3.29 -9.84
CA VAL A 109 6.03 3.30 -10.90
C VAL A 109 6.26 4.45 -11.88
N PHE A 110 6.55 5.65 -11.39
CA PHE A 110 6.81 6.82 -12.24
C PHE A 110 8.15 6.74 -12.99
N GLU A 111 9.20 6.18 -12.36
CA GLU A 111 10.52 5.99 -12.98
C GLU A 111 10.46 4.99 -14.14
N HIS A 112 9.77 3.87 -13.97
CA HIS A 112 9.81 2.77 -14.94
C HIS A 112 8.70 2.82 -16.00
N GLN A 113 7.54 3.43 -15.71
CA GLN A 113 6.41 3.48 -16.65
C GLN A 113 5.72 4.85 -16.74
N PRO A 114 6.45 5.93 -17.11
CA PRO A 114 5.86 7.26 -17.17
C PRO A 114 4.72 7.37 -18.20
N GLN A 115 4.78 6.62 -19.30
CA GLN A 115 3.75 6.68 -20.36
C GLN A 115 2.45 5.99 -19.96
N VAL A 116 2.54 4.83 -19.30
CA VAL A 116 1.38 4.07 -18.83
C VAL A 116 0.73 4.80 -17.64
N ALA A 117 1.55 5.32 -16.73
CA ALA A 117 1.09 6.17 -15.63
C ALA A 117 0.39 7.44 -16.12
N ALA A 118 0.88 8.06 -17.19
CA ALA A 118 0.21 9.20 -17.81
C ALA A 118 -1.18 8.80 -18.38
N GLY A 119 -1.29 7.63 -19.01
CA GLY A 119 -2.57 7.08 -19.49
C GLY A 119 -3.64 6.93 -18.39
N LEU A 120 -3.24 6.62 -17.15
CA LEU A 120 -4.13 6.54 -15.99
C LEU A 120 -4.75 7.88 -15.61
N LEU A 121 -3.99 8.95 -15.75
CA LEU A 121 -4.45 10.31 -15.47
C LEU A 121 -5.39 10.80 -16.58
N PHE A 122 -5.22 10.32 -17.81
CA PHE A 122 -5.99 10.79 -18.97
C PHE A 122 -7.28 10.00 -19.25
N SER A 123 -7.37 8.72 -18.86
CA SER A 123 -8.56 7.88 -19.14
C SER A 123 -9.81 8.32 -18.37
N ASN A 124 -9.65 8.91 -17.18
CA ASN A 124 -10.77 9.32 -16.31
C ASN A 124 -11.04 10.84 -16.36
N CYS A 125 -10.27 11.59 -17.15
CA CYS A 125 -10.44 13.04 -17.34
C CYS A 125 -10.78 13.37 -18.80
N TRP A 126 -11.90 12.82 -19.29
CA TRP A 126 -12.49 13.22 -20.57
C TRP A 126 -13.86 13.86 -20.30
N PRO A 127 -13.87 15.18 -20.07
CA PRO A 127 -14.08 16.10 -21.20
C PRO A 127 -13.19 17.37 -21.20
N PHE A 128 -12.31 17.60 -20.21
CA PHE A 128 -11.60 18.89 -20.07
C PHE A 128 -10.23 18.95 -20.75
N SER A 129 -9.61 17.82 -21.09
CA SER A 129 -8.23 17.75 -21.61
C SER A 129 -8.10 17.94 -23.14
N ALA A 130 -9.20 18.06 -23.88
CA ALA A 130 -9.19 18.29 -25.33
C ALA A 130 -8.46 19.59 -25.73
N SER A 131 -8.35 20.56 -24.82
CA SER A 131 -7.64 21.83 -25.07
C SER A 131 -6.13 21.76 -24.85
N PHE A 132 -5.60 20.74 -24.16
CA PHE A 132 -4.18 20.73 -23.76
C PHE A 132 -3.27 20.01 -24.75
N ARG A 133 -3.81 19.13 -25.61
CA ARG A 133 -3.01 18.42 -26.63
C ARG A 133 -2.53 19.35 -27.76
N ARG A 134 -3.16 20.53 -27.95
CA ARG A 134 -2.78 21.52 -28.97
C ARG A 134 -1.65 22.46 -28.55
N LYS A 135 -1.28 22.53 -27.26
CA LYS A 135 -0.24 23.46 -26.76
C LYS A 135 1.18 22.89 -26.71
N ARG A 136 1.37 21.57 -26.83
CA ARG A 136 2.71 20.98 -26.87
C ARG A 136 3.41 21.20 -28.22
N GLN A 137 2.66 21.47 -29.29
CA GLN A 137 3.20 21.75 -30.63
C GLN A 137 3.62 23.22 -30.83
N TYR A 138 3.27 24.13 -29.92
CA TYR A 138 3.64 25.55 -30.03
C TYR A 138 4.98 25.90 -29.35
N ILE A 139 5.49 25.05 -28.47
CA ILE A 139 6.72 25.33 -27.71
C ILE A 139 7.97 24.94 -28.50
N GLU A 140 7.89 23.98 -29.43
CA GLU A 140 9.01 23.60 -30.31
C GLU A 140 9.19 24.51 -31.55
N VAL A 141 8.23 25.37 -31.88
CA VAL A 141 8.29 26.24 -33.07
C VAL A 141 8.68 27.69 -32.74
N SER A 142 8.85 28.02 -31.46
CA SER A 142 8.98 29.42 -31.03
C SER A 142 10.26 29.66 -30.23
N HIS A 143 11.41 29.77 -30.91
CA HIS A 143 12.63 30.56 -30.56
C HIS A 143 13.68 30.35 -31.69
N PRO A 144 14.58 31.31 -32.02
CA PRO A 144 14.39 32.73 -32.35
C PRO A 144 15.38 33.18 -33.47
N GLU A 145 14.94 33.38 -34.73
CA GLU A 145 15.82 33.83 -35.84
C GLU A 145 15.22 35.05 -36.57
N ALA A 146 14.89 36.12 -35.85
CA ALA A 146 14.29 37.31 -36.48
C ALA A 146 14.67 38.65 -35.82
N TRP A 147 15.88 38.79 -35.30
CA TRP A 147 16.38 40.08 -34.77
C TRP A 147 17.83 40.42 -35.15
N LEU A 148 18.31 39.99 -36.31
CA LEU A 148 19.53 40.54 -36.92
C LEU A 148 19.41 40.60 -38.45
N ALA A 149 18.77 41.65 -38.95
CA ALA A 149 19.04 42.28 -40.25
C ALA A 149 18.29 43.62 -40.34
#